data_AF-A0A550GMF9-F1
#
_entry.id   AF-A0A550GMF9-F1
#
_cell.length_a   1.000
_cell.length_b   1.000
_cell.length_c   1.000
_cell.angle_alpha   90.00
_cell.angle_beta   90.00
_cell.angle_gamma   90.00
#
_symmetry.space_group_name_H-M   'P 1'
#
loop_
_entity.id
_entity.type
_entity.pdbx_description
1 polymer ?
#
loop_
_entity_poly.entity_id
_entity_poly.type
_entity_poly.pdbx_seq_one_letter_code
_entity_poly.pdbx_strand_id
1 'polypeptide(L)'
;ALARNENLGVKLHFVENAIYDRGGSRKNVLEAEAVTNLIFEHFSANSKKTLGVVTFSIAQMEAIEEAIERRLDKNPDFENFFKEDRLEGFFVKNLENVQGDERDVMIFSVGYGRDFKNRILMNFGPLNKPGGERRLNVAVTRAREKLILVTSIRASDLKLSDSSPKGVLALYQYLEYAERGPKAMGADHLQINAFDSRIEKVVASEIEDMGYHVNPQVGFSGYKIDIGVIDPKDPDGFILGVECDGNTYRSSYSARDRDRLREQILNQLGWTIHRIWSPSWVLRKESELKRLRETIQKRFENNSGTSKISDINKLKESTSCFSEKVEVKKIKFSGIEKIGIPYKIHLLEASYEPTVIIRTSNYPYSLIKKNAFHFDCNRNLQSRLLEELVDNEGPIHFDYAAKRLALLWNVRRSGPKIISAVTEALDLLLDDEKIIFKENFLWPKKPIDIVVRVPVPDNPLTKRKPEHIPSEEIEKAIKLVVQYAIGISPESLVIEISKIFGFNSKTEKIKMIITRIYREMLSSGTICCKKNVVTLSNASDQEKYSDNLSNNHFTSWK
;
A
#
# COMPACT_ATOMS: atom_id res chain seq x y z
N ALA A 1 4.82 30.78 1.91
CA ALA A 1 5.45 30.28 0.66
C ALA A 1 4.63 29.22 -0.12
N LEU A 2 3.37 28.93 0.23
CA LEU A 2 2.59 27.78 -0.28
C LEU A 2 1.94 27.94 -1.67
N ALA A 3 2.27 28.99 -2.45
CA ALA A 3 1.44 29.41 -3.59
C ALA A 3 2.11 29.36 -4.99
N ARG A 4 3.31 28.81 -5.19
CA ARG A 4 4.01 28.98 -6.50
C ARG A 4 4.76 27.77 -7.09
N ASN A 5 4.56 26.56 -6.59
CA ASN A 5 5.18 25.38 -7.21
C ASN A 5 4.10 24.47 -7.82
N GLU A 6 3.96 24.46 -9.16
CA GLU A 6 2.95 23.68 -9.91
C GLU A 6 3.04 22.16 -9.67
N ASN A 7 4.13 21.72 -9.04
CA ASN A 7 4.47 20.34 -8.76
C ASN A 7 4.12 19.87 -7.35
N LEU A 8 3.58 20.73 -6.47
CA LEU A 8 3.27 20.41 -5.08
C LEU A 8 1.84 20.85 -4.69
N GLY A 9 1.19 20.07 -3.82
CA GLY A 9 -0.11 20.41 -3.24
C GLY A 9 -1.32 19.82 -4.00
N VAL A 10 -2.50 20.41 -3.77
CA VAL A 10 -3.78 19.97 -4.34
C VAL A 10 -4.09 20.78 -5.60
N LYS A 11 -4.34 20.09 -6.72
CA LYS A 11 -4.76 20.69 -7.99
C LYS A 11 -6.14 20.16 -8.38
N LEU A 12 -7.06 21.06 -8.70
CA LEU A 12 -8.36 20.69 -9.28
C LEU A 12 -8.24 20.49 -10.78
N HIS A 13 -8.83 19.41 -11.29
CA HIS A 13 -9.07 19.15 -12.71
C HIS A 13 -10.58 18.98 -12.92
N PHE A 14 -11.25 20.07 -13.27
CA PHE A 14 -12.69 20.08 -13.47
C PHE A 14 -13.05 19.55 -14.86
N VAL A 15 -13.96 18.57 -14.93
CA VAL A 15 -14.42 17.95 -16.18
C VAL A 15 -15.78 18.52 -16.54
N GLU A 16 -15.81 19.41 -17.53
CA GLU A 16 -17.04 20.01 -18.03
C GLU A 16 -17.91 18.98 -18.75
N ASN A 17 -19.24 19.11 -18.60
CA ASN A 17 -20.25 18.28 -19.27
C ASN A 17 -20.16 16.77 -18.98
N ALA A 18 -19.44 16.35 -17.93
CA ALA A 18 -19.37 14.95 -17.52
C ALA A 18 -20.70 14.49 -16.92
N ILE A 19 -21.27 13.42 -17.50
CA ILE A 19 -22.55 12.85 -17.07
C ILE A 19 -22.29 11.59 -16.25
N TYR A 20 -22.90 11.53 -15.07
CA TYR A 20 -22.92 10.34 -14.23
C TYR A 20 -24.15 9.48 -14.58
N ASP A 21 -23.91 8.30 -15.14
CA ASP A 21 -24.97 7.37 -15.55
C ASP A 21 -25.55 6.60 -14.34
N ARG A 22 -26.30 7.31 -13.50
CA ARG A 22 -26.87 6.78 -12.26
C ARG A 22 -27.78 5.55 -12.47
N GLY A 23 -28.58 5.59 -13.53
CA GLY A 23 -29.64 4.60 -13.80
C GLY A 23 -29.14 3.34 -14.51
N GLY A 24 -28.00 3.44 -15.21
CA GLY A 24 -27.35 2.31 -15.86
C GLY A 24 -26.08 1.89 -15.12
N SER A 25 -24.95 2.19 -15.74
CA SER A 25 -23.63 1.67 -15.38
C SER A 25 -23.05 2.23 -14.07
N ARG A 26 -23.59 3.35 -13.56
CA ARG A 26 -23.03 4.11 -12.42
C ARG A 26 -21.59 4.57 -12.66
N LYS A 27 -21.25 4.81 -13.92
CA LYS A 27 -19.93 5.28 -14.37
C LYS A 27 -20.04 6.74 -14.82
N ASN A 28 -18.96 7.49 -14.64
CA ASN A 28 -18.74 8.78 -15.30
C ASN A 28 -17.59 8.60 -16.29
N VAL A 29 -17.96 8.30 -17.54
CA VAL A 29 -17.02 7.90 -18.60
C VAL A 29 -16.10 9.06 -18.98
N LEU A 30 -16.63 10.28 -19.09
CA LEU A 30 -15.82 11.46 -19.44
C LEU A 30 -14.81 11.80 -18.35
N GLU A 31 -15.17 11.64 -17.07
CA GLU A 31 -14.23 11.79 -15.97
C GLU A 31 -13.17 10.69 -15.98
N ALA A 32 -13.56 9.45 -16.30
CA ALA A 32 -12.62 8.33 -16.42
C ALA A 32 -11.61 8.57 -17.56
N GLU A 33 -12.05 9.09 -18.71
CA GLU A 33 -11.17 9.46 -19.82
C GLU A 33 -10.23 10.61 -19.46
N ALA A 34 -10.70 11.62 -18.72
CA ALA A 34 -9.86 12.71 -18.22
C ALA A 34 -8.76 12.18 -17.27
N VAL A 35 -9.11 11.26 -16.37
CA VAL A 35 -8.12 10.59 -15.51
C VAL A 35 -7.13 9.79 -16.35
N THR A 36 -7.58 9.02 -17.33
CA THR A 36 -6.70 8.29 -18.25
C THR A 36 -5.74 9.24 -18.97
N ASN A 37 -6.19 10.38 -19.46
CA ASN A 37 -5.31 11.36 -20.10
C ASN A 37 -4.20 11.84 -19.16
N LEU A 38 -4.54 12.20 -17.92
CA LEU A 38 -3.57 12.62 -16.91
C LEU A 38 -2.54 11.53 -16.57
N ILE A 39 -2.95 10.26 -16.54
CA ILE A 39 -2.05 9.13 -16.32
C ILE A 39 -1.03 9.04 -17.46
N PHE A 40 -1.49 9.08 -18.71
CA PHE A 40 -0.61 8.99 -19.86
C PHE A 40 0.27 10.23 -20.01
N GLU A 41 -0.20 11.43 -19.68
CA GLU A 41 0.61 12.65 -19.60
C GLU A 41 1.74 12.50 -18.57
N HIS A 42 1.44 11.98 -17.38
CA HIS A 42 2.45 11.73 -16.34
C HIS A 42 3.56 10.78 -16.81
N PHE A 43 3.18 9.70 -17.49
CA PHE A 43 4.17 8.76 -18.04
C PHE A 43 4.92 9.32 -19.25
N SER A 44 4.25 10.10 -20.10
CA SER A 44 4.87 10.71 -21.29
C SER A 44 5.90 11.77 -20.89
N ALA A 45 5.69 12.46 -19.77
CA ALA A 45 6.66 13.38 -19.18
C ALA A 45 7.92 12.70 -18.61
N ASN A 46 8.03 11.36 -18.69
CA ASN A 46 9.13 10.57 -18.12
C ASN A 46 9.39 10.91 -16.64
N SER A 47 8.31 11.13 -15.90
CA SER A 47 8.40 11.43 -14.48
C SER A 47 8.92 10.22 -13.72
N LYS A 48 10.02 10.37 -12.98
CA LYS A 48 10.50 9.34 -12.02
C LYS A 48 9.58 9.19 -10.81
N LYS A 49 8.55 10.04 -10.70
CA LYS A 49 7.61 10.07 -9.59
C LYS A 49 6.59 8.95 -9.72
N THR A 50 6.34 8.27 -8.62
CA THR A 50 5.35 7.20 -8.53
C THR A 50 3.92 7.78 -8.63
N LEU A 51 3.01 7.04 -9.26
CA LEU A 51 1.63 7.49 -9.53
C LEU A 51 0.60 6.50 -8.97
N GLY A 52 -0.46 7.00 -8.37
CA GLY A 52 -1.60 6.20 -7.92
C GLY A 52 -2.93 6.87 -8.22
N VAL A 53 -3.97 6.08 -8.43
CA VAL A 53 -5.34 6.56 -8.70
C VAL A 53 -6.28 5.99 -7.65
N VAL A 54 -7.07 6.87 -7.03
CA VAL A 54 -8.14 6.51 -6.10
C VAL A 54 -9.47 6.97 -6.64
N THR A 55 -10.44 6.07 -6.61
CA THR A 55 -11.83 6.33 -7.02
C THR A 55 -12.77 6.25 -5.84
N PHE A 56 -13.86 7.03 -5.85
CA PHE A 56 -14.83 6.96 -4.76
C PHE A 56 -15.85 5.82 -4.92
N SER A 57 -15.90 5.19 -6.09
CA SER A 57 -16.79 4.06 -6.37
C SER A 57 -16.06 2.96 -7.16
N ILE A 58 -16.48 1.71 -6.94
CA ILE A 58 -15.95 0.55 -7.69
C ILE A 58 -16.29 0.68 -9.19
N ALA A 59 -17.50 1.14 -9.53
CA ALA A 59 -17.90 1.33 -10.92
C ALA A 59 -16.99 2.33 -11.65
N GLN A 60 -16.59 3.42 -10.98
CA GLN A 60 -15.66 4.39 -11.56
C GLN A 60 -14.24 3.83 -11.70
N MET A 61 -13.80 3.00 -10.74
CA MET A 61 -12.53 2.25 -10.85
C MET A 61 -12.49 1.44 -12.13
N GLU A 62 -13.52 0.62 -12.37
CA GLU A 62 -13.65 -0.20 -13.58
C GLU A 62 -13.69 0.67 -14.85
N ALA A 63 -14.37 1.82 -14.82
CA ALA A 63 -14.43 2.73 -15.97
C ALA A 63 -13.04 3.26 -16.37
N ILE A 64 -12.20 3.59 -15.37
CA ILE A 64 -10.83 4.06 -15.59
C ILE A 64 -9.95 2.92 -16.10
N GLU A 65 -10.07 1.71 -15.54
CA GLU A 65 -9.34 0.53 -16.01
C GLU A 65 -9.68 0.20 -17.47
N GLU A 66 -10.97 0.17 -17.81
CA GLU A 66 -11.46 -0.04 -19.18
C GLU A 66 -10.95 1.05 -20.14
N ALA A 67 -10.82 2.30 -19.67
CA ALA A 67 -10.28 3.40 -20.47
C ALA A 67 -8.76 3.31 -20.67
N ILE A 68 -8.01 2.86 -19.65
CA ILE A 68 -6.58 2.58 -19.75
C ILE A 68 -6.31 1.46 -20.75
N GLU A 69 -7.03 0.33 -20.65
CA GLU A 69 -6.85 -0.83 -21.55
C GLU A 69 -7.03 -0.42 -23.01
N ARG A 70 -8.13 0.29 -23.32
CA ARG A 70 -8.41 0.79 -24.68
C ARG A 70 -7.32 1.71 -25.23
N ARG A 71 -6.64 2.45 -24.35
CA ARG A 71 -5.57 3.37 -24.75
C ARG A 71 -4.22 2.67 -24.91
N LEU A 72 -3.97 1.61 -24.13
CA LEU A 72 -2.82 0.72 -24.28
C LEU A 72 -2.87 -0.05 -25.60
N ASP A 73 -4.05 -0.50 -26.04
CA ASP A 73 -4.22 -1.15 -27.35
C ASP A 73 -3.69 -0.28 -28.51
N LYS A 74 -3.75 1.04 -28.37
CA LYS A 74 -3.26 2.01 -29.35
C LYS A 74 -1.82 2.47 -29.11
N ASN A 75 -1.29 2.29 -27.91
CA ASN A 75 0.03 2.79 -27.48
C ASN A 75 0.75 1.73 -26.60
N PRO A 76 1.20 0.61 -27.18
CA PRO A 76 1.79 -0.50 -26.41
C PRO A 76 3.09 -0.13 -25.69
N ASP A 77 3.79 0.93 -26.10
CA ASP A 77 5.04 1.39 -25.47
C ASP A 77 4.86 1.78 -23.99
N PHE A 78 3.66 2.20 -23.60
CA PHE A 78 3.36 2.59 -22.21
C PHE A 78 3.19 1.39 -21.27
N GLU A 79 3.03 0.16 -21.76
CA GLU A 79 2.80 -1.04 -20.93
C GLU A 79 3.83 -1.21 -19.81
N ASN A 80 5.07 -0.77 -20.04
CA ASN A 80 6.16 -0.89 -19.07
C ASN A 80 5.92 -0.10 -17.77
N PHE A 81 5.17 1.01 -17.82
CA PHE A 81 4.84 1.84 -16.65
C PHE A 81 3.73 1.26 -15.78
N PHE A 82 3.02 0.25 -16.31
CA PHE A 82 1.86 -0.39 -15.70
C PHE A 82 2.20 -1.70 -14.97
N LYS A 83 3.50 -1.94 -14.66
CA LYS A 83 3.97 -3.11 -13.90
C LYS A 83 3.54 -3.03 -12.44
N GLU A 84 3.03 -4.15 -11.90
CA GLU A 84 2.64 -4.26 -10.50
C GLU A 84 3.86 -4.36 -9.59
N ASP A 85 4.27 -3.23 -9.02
CA ASP A 85 5.12 -3.17 -7.83
C ASP A 85 4.32 -2.54 -6.69
N ARG A 86 4.30 -3.22 -5.53
CA ARG A 86 3.54 -2.76 -4.36
C ARG A 86 4.08 -1.43 -3.83
N LEU A 87 5.39 -1.21 -3.86
CA LEU A 87 6.02 -0.02 -3.27
C LEU A 87 6.07 1.17 -4.22
N GLU A 88 6.32 0.93 -5.51
CA GLU A 88 6.56 2.00 -6.49
C GLU A 88 5.67 1.92 -7.75
N GLY A 89 4.92 0.84 -7.93
CA GLY A 89 4.15 0.58 -9.15
C GLY A 89 2.85 1.37 -9.23
N PHE A 90 2.37 1.60 -10.45
CA PHE A 90 1.09 2.25 -10.69
C PHE A 90 -0.08 1.40 -10.18
N PHE A 91 -1.10 2.03 -9.58
CA PHE A 91 -2.34 1.35 -9.18
C PHE A 91 -3.58 2.20 -9.43
N VAL A 92 -4.72 1.52 -9.59
CA VAL A 92 -6.07 2.10 -9.54
C VAL A 92 -6.84 1.34 -8.45
N LYS A 93 -7.36 2.05 -7.45
CA LYS A 93 -8.10 1.45 -6.33
C LYS A 93 -9.32 2.29 -5.96
N ASN A 94 -10.29 1.71 -5.27
CA ASN A 94 -11.38 2.46 -4.66
C ASN A 94 -11.05 2.89 -3.22
N LEU A 95 -11.82 3.84 -2.70
CA LEU A 95 -11.63 4.46 -1.38
C LEU A 95 -11.60 3.47 -0.21
N GLU A 96 -12.25 2.31 -0.33
CA GLU A 96 -12.27 1.28 0.72
C GLU A 96 -10.99 0.43 0.72
N ASN A 97 -10.27 0.36 -0.41
CA ASN A 97 -9.12 -0.54 -0.60
C ASN A 97 -7.76 0.17 -0.63
N VAL A 98 -7.74 1.51 -0.49
CA VAL A 98 -6.51 2.31 -0.47
C VAL A 98 -5.95 2.41 0.97
N GLN A 99 -5.38 1.31 1.48
CA GLN A 99 -4.77 1.28 2.80
C GLN A 99 -3.28 0.96 2.72
N GLY A 100 -2.45 1.92 3.17
CA GLY A 100 -0.99 1.75 3.22
C GLY A 100 -0.26 1.93 1.88
N ASP A 101 -0.97 2.21 0.79
CA ASP A 101 -0.37 2.53 -0.51
C ASP A 101 -0.25 4.04 -0.69
N GLU A 102 0.99 4.51 -0.91
CA GLU A 102 1.32 5.95 -1.02
C GLU A 102 2.15 6.20 -2.28
N ARG A 103 1.93 7.33 -2.94
CA ARG A 103 2.61 7.71 -4.18
C ARG A 103 2.97 9.19 -4.17
N ASP A 104 3.97 9.54 -4.97
CA ASP A 104 4.40 10.94 -5.11
C ASP A 104 3.27 11.79 -5.69
N VAL A 105 2.61 11.24 -6.73
CA VAL A 105 1.43 11.83 -7.35
C VAL A 105 0.23 10.92 -7.14
N MET A 106 -0.87 11.47 -6.63
CA MET A 106 -2.15 10.79 -6.51
C MET A 106 -3.21 11.49 -7.34
N ILE A 107 -4.01 10.73 -8.09
CA ILE A 107 -5.18 11.22 -8.82
C ILE A 107 -6.44 10.72 -8.11
N PHE A 108 -7.36 11.61 -7.80
CA PHE A 108 -8.58 11.33 -7.08
C PHE A 108 -9.76 11.53 -8.03
N SER A 109 -10.46 10.46 -8.40
CA SER A 109 -11.67 10.54 -9.22
C SER A 109 -12.91 10.44 -8.34
N VAL A 110 -13.70 11.51 -8.32
CA VAL A 110 -14.95 11.58 -7.58
C VAL A 110 -15.99 10.66 -8.22
N GLY A 111 -16.09 10.63 -9.55
CA GLY A 111 -16.96 9.76 -10.35
C GLY A 111 -18.46 10.03 -10.22
N TYR A 112 -18.90 10.62 -9.12
CA TYR A 112 -20.28 11.07 -8.90
C TYR A 112 -20.48 12.45 -9.51
N GLY A 113 -21.62 12.66 -10.17
CA GLY A 113 -21.92 13.93 -10.80
C GLY A 113 -23.37 14.10 -11.22
N ARG A 114 -23.58 15.06 -12.13
CA ARG A 114 -24.90 15.39 -12.69
C ARG A 114 -25.41 14.22 -13.54
N ASP A 115 -26.67 13.82 -13.32
CA ASP A 115 -27.36 12.87 -14.19
C ASP A 115 -27.77 13.53 -15.52
N PHE A 116 -28.33 12.75 -16.46
CA PHE A 116 -28.87 13.27 -17.73
C PHE A 116 -29.95 14.34 -17.58
N LYS A 117 -30.55 14.47 -16.39
CA LYS A 117 -31.54 15.52 -16.05
C LYS A 117 -30.89 16.71 -15.35
N ASN A 118 -29.57 16.80 -15.37
CA ASN A 118 -28.76 17.84 -14.73
C ASN A 118 -28.95 17.94 -13.21
N ARG A 119 -29.26 16.82 -12.54
CA ARG A 119 -29.45 16.77 -11.08
C ARG A 119 -28.29 16.04 -10.40
N ILE A 120 -27.93 16.52 -9.22
CA ILE A 120 -26.96 15.88 -8.33
C ILE A 120 -27.72 15.32 -7.14
N LEU A 121 -27.49 14.06 -6.82
CA LEU A 121 -27.98 13.47 -5.58
C LEU A 121 -26.87 13.42 -4.56
N MET A 122 -27.24 13.72 -3.31
CA MET A 122 -26.32 13.71 -2.16
C MET A 122 -26.06 12.28 -1.66
N ASN A 123 -25.72 11.37 -2.58
CA ASN A 123 -25.36 9.99 -2.31
C ASN A 123 -24.06 9.62 -3.05
N PHE A 124 -22.96 9.74 -2.33
CA PHE A 124 -21.58 9.50 -2.74
C PHE A 124 -21.07 8.15 -2.22
N GLY A 125 -21.98 7.18 -2.07
CA GLY A 125 -21.65 5.79 -1.74
C GLY A 125 -20.88 5.65 -0.42
N PRO A 126 -19.62 5.16 -0.43
CA PRO A 126 -18.83 4.95 0.79
C PRO A 126 -18.66 6.19 1.67
N LEU A 127 -18.74 7.40 1.11
CA LEU A 127 -18.63 8.66 1.87
C LEU A 127 -19.87 8.98 2.71
N ASN A 128 -21.04 8.50 2.29
CA ASN A 128 -22.28 8.68 3.05
C ASN A 128 -22.39 7.72 4.24
N LYS A 129 -21.59 6.65 4.25
CA LYS A 129 -21.57 5.67 5.35
C LYS A 129 -20.77 6.20 6.56
N PRO A 130 -21.03 5.70 7.78
CA PRO A 130 -20.21 6.03 8.95
C PRO A 130 -18.71 5.83 8.70
N GLY A 131 -17.90 6.79 9.14
CA GLY A 131 -16.45 6.81 8.93
C GLY A 131 -16.01 7.20 7.52
N GLY A 132 -16.93 7.64 6.65
CA GLY A 132 -16.62 8.16 5.31
C GLY A 132 -15.60 9.31 5.33
N GLU A 133 -15.68 10.18 6.34
CA GLU A 133 -14.72 11.27 6.57
C GLU A 133 -13.30 10.74 6.84
N ARG A 134 -13.19 9.62 7.58
CA ARG A 134 -11.89 9.00 7.86
C ARG A 134 -11.31 8.38 6.59
N ARG A 135 -12.14 7.70 5.79
CA ARG A 135 -11.71 7.10 4.52
C ARG A 135 -11.21 8.19 3.54
N LEU A 136 -11.93 9.30 3.44
CA LEU A 136 -11.52 10.43 2.61
C LEU A 136 -10.18 11.02 3.07
N ASN A 137 -10.02 11.28 4.38
CA ASN A 137 -8.78 11.82 4.93
C ASN A 137 -7.60 10.85 4.78
N VAL A 138 -7.83 9.55 5.01
CA VAL A 138 -6.83 8.51 4.78
C VAL A 138 -6.39 8.50 3.32
N ALA A 139 -7.33 8.62 2.39
CA ALA A 139 -7.02 8.63 0.98
C ALA A 139 -6.22 9.89 0.60
N VAL A 140 -6.65 11.09 1.00
CA VAL A 140 -5.96 12.33 0.61
C VAL A 140 -4.51 12.34 1.12
N THR A 141 -4.28 11.84 2.34
CA THR A 141 -2.94 11.74 2.93
C THR A 141 -2.03 10.70 2.26
N ARG A 142 -2.49 10.00 1.20
CA ARG A 142 -1.65 9.06 0.43
C ARG A 142 -0.72 9.74 -0.57
N ALA A 143 -0.94 11.02 -0.88
CA ALA A 143 -0.09 11.80 -1.77
C ALA A 143 1.13 12.34 -1.01
N ARG A 144 2.35 12.00 -1.44
CA ARG A 144 3.58 12.54 -0.85
C ARG A 144 3.89 13.96 -1.33
N GLU A 145 3.60 14.26 -2.59
CA GLU A 145 3.94 15.54 -3.21
C GLU A 145 2.73 16.26 -3.80
N LYS A 146 1.93 15.56 -4.61
CA LYS A 146 0.87 16.17 -5.42
C LYS A 146 -0.40 15.34 -5.43
N LEU A 147 -1.54 16.00 -5.21
CA LEU A 147 -2.86 15.42 -5.37
C LEU A 147 -3.62 16.14 -6.48
N ILE A 148 -4.14 15.39 -7.45
CA ILE A 148 -4.96 15.91 -8.54
C ILE A 148 -6.40 15.43 -8.30
N LEU A 149 -7.28 16.34 -7.92
CA LEU A 149 -8.70 16.04 -7.72
C LEU A 149 -9.43 16.22 -9.06
N VAL A 150 -9.97 15.14 -9.60
CA VAL A 150 -10.75 15.10 -10.84
C VAL A 150 -12.23 14.95 -10.49
N THR A 151 -13.05 15.88 -10.99
CA THR A 151 -14.48 15.93 -10.65
C THR A 151 -15.27 16.70 -11.69
N SER A 152 -16.57 16.40 -11.81
CA SER A 152 -17.52 17.15 -12.62
C SER A 152 -18.54 17.97 -11.81
N ILE A 153 -18.35 18.07 -10.49
CA ILE A 153 -19.20 18.84 -9.58
C ILE A 153 -18.37 19.87 -8.82
N ARG A 154 -19.01 20.98 -8.46
CA ARG A 154 -18.39 22.06 -7.67
C ARG A 154 -18.78 21.98 -6.21
N ALA A 155 -18.01 22.64 -5.34
CA ALA A 155 -18.38 22.79 -3.93
C ALA A 155 -19.76 23.43 -3.79
N SER A 156 -20.06 24.44 -4.61
CA SER A 156 -21.37 25.12 -4.67
C SER A 156 -22.54 24.22 -5.07
N ASP A 157 -22.26 23.06 -5.69
CA ASP A 157 -23.29 22.13 -6.11
C ASP A 157 -23.78 21.22 -4.98
N LEU A 158 -23.02 21.13 -3.89
CA LEU A 158 -23.35 20.32 -2.71
C LEU A 158 -24.30 21.08 -1.80
N LYS A 159 -25.46 20.47 -1.54
CA LYS A 159 -26.47 21.02 -0.62
C LYS A 159 -26.25 20.42 0.76
N LEU A 160 -25.61 21.19 1.64
CA LEU A 160 -25.34 20.80 3.01
C LEU A 160 -26.51 21.18 3.94
N SER A 161 -26.69 20.38 4.98
CA SER A 161 -27.63 20.56 6.09
C SER A 161 -26.97 20.09 7.40
N ASP A 162 -27.51 20.48 8.55
CA ASP A 162 -27.01 20.03 9.87
C ASP A 162 -27.03 18.49 10.04
N SER A 163 -27.89 17.81 9.28
CA SER A 163 -28.01 16.35 9.23
C SER A 163 -27.12 15.68 8.18
N SER A 164 -26.28 16.43 7.47
CA SER A 164 -25.44 15.88 6.40
C SER A 164 -24.37 14.91 6.96
N PRO A 165 -24.12 13.77 6.29
CA PRO A 165 -23.08 12.84 6.72
C PRO A 165 -21.70 13.52 6.74
N LYS A 166 -20.89 13.21 7.77
CA LYS A 166 -19.56 13.81 7.95
C LYS A 166 -18.64 13.66 6.74
N GLY A 167 -18.73 12.55 6.00
CA GLY A 167 -17.95 12.34 4.78
C GLY A 167 -18.33 13.28 3.63
N VAL A 168 -19.60 13.69 3.54
CA VAL A 168 -20.08 14.66 2.54
C VAL A 168 -19.63 16.07 2.90
N LEU A 169 -19.64 16.41 4.20
CA LEU A 169 -19.07 17.68 4.69
C LEU A 169 -17.57 17.77 4.38
N ALA A 170 -16.83 16.68 4.63
CA ALA A 170 -15.41 16.64 4.31
C ALA A 170 -15.17 16.81 2.80
N LEU A 171 -15.96 16.14 1.95
CA LEU A 171 -15.88 16.32 0.49
C LEU A 171 -16.11 17.77 0.06
N TYR A 172 -17.11 18.45 0.64
CA TYR A 172 -17.34 19.87 0.37
C TYR A 172 -16.12 20.72 0.70
N GLN A 173 -15.55 20.55 1.89
CA GLN A 173 -14.36 21.29 2.32
C GLN A 173 -13.17 21.04 1.38
N TYR A 174 -13.00 19.81 0.89
CA TYR A 174 -11.96 19.49 -0.09
C TYR A 174 -12.16 20.15 -1.44
N LEU A 175 -13.39 20.13 -1.97
CA LEU A 175 -13.72 20.79 -3.23
C LEU A 175 -13.53 22.30 -3.11
N GLU A 176 -13.98 22.90 -2.02
CA GLU A 176 -13.83 24.33 -1.77
C GLU A 176 -12.35 24.74 -1.69
N TYR A 177 -11.54 23.96 -0.96
CA TYR A 177 -10.10 24.16 -0.89
C TYR A 177 -9.42 24.00 -2.26
N ALA A 178 -9.80 23.00 -3.05
CA ALA A 178 -9.24 22.77 -4.37
C ALA A 178 -9.63 23.85 -5.39
N GLU A 179 -10.82 24.46 -5.27
CA GLU A 179 -11.30 25.54 -6.13
C GLU A 179 -10.69 26.90 -5.79
N ARG A 180 -10.61 27.25 -4.49
CA ARG A 180 -10.27 28.60 -4.02
C ARG A 180 -8.85 28.70 -3.46
N GLY A 181 -8.16 27.57 -3.27
CA GLY A 181 -6.84 27.48 -2.65
C GLY A 181 -6.84 27.90 -1.17
N PRO A 182 -5.66 28.21 -0.60
CA PRO A 182 -5.53 28.61 0.82
C PRO A 182 -6.36 29.84 1.22
N LYS A 183 -6.82 30.64 0.24
CA LYS A 183 -7.69 31.80 0.46
C LYS A 183 -9.11 31.44 0.93
N ALA A 184 -9.55 30.18 0.80
CA ALA A 184 -10.85 29.72 1.29
C ALA A 184 -10.97 29.72 2.83
N MET A 185 -9.87 29.71 3.58
CA MET A 185 -9.91 29.71 5.05
C MET A 185 -9.85 31.11 5.68
N GLY A 186 -10.14 32.16 4.90
CA GLY A 186 -10.01 33.57 5.31
C GLY A 186 -11.30 34.33 5.63
N ALA A 187 -12.48 33.73 5.51
CA ALA A 187 -13.74 34.38 5.89
C ALA A 187 -14.79 33.34 6.33
N ASP A 188 -15.30 33.49 7.55
CA ASP A 188 -16.55 32.91 8.06
C ASP A 188 -16.62 31.47 8.62
N HIS A 189 -15.53 30.89 9.14
CA HIS A 189 -15.67 29.83 10.15
C HIS A 189 -14.76 30.05 11.36
N LEU A 190 -15.21 30.97 12.22
CA LEU A 190 -14.70 31.20 13.57
C LEU A 190 -14.96 29.96 14.47
N GLN A 191 -13.91 29.60 15.23
CA GLN A 191 -13.88 28.80 16.47
C GLN A 191 -14.06 27.26 16.40
N ILE A 192 -13.01 26.51 16.05
CA ILE A 192 -12.62 25.24 16.74
C ILE A 192 -11.09 24.99 16.62
N ASN A 193 -10.23 25.82 17.22
CA ASN A 193 -8.79 25.51 17.36
C ASN A 193 -8.41 25.47 18.85
N ALA A 194 -8.64 24.34 19.50
CA ALA A 194 -8.14 24.09 20.85
C ALA A 194 -6.84 23.27 20.78
N PHE A 195 -5.81 23.67 21.54
CA PHE A 195 -4.59 22.88 21.74
C PHE A 195 -4.91 21.46 22.24
N ASP A 196 -4.15 20.46 21.78
CA ASP A 196 -4.39 19.04 22.07
C ASP A 196 -3.80 18.62 23.43
N SER A 197 -2.84 19.37 23.99
CA SER A 197 -2.23 19.08 25.29
C SER A 197 -2.02 20.30 26.19
N ARG A 198 -1.91 20.05 27.51
CA ARG A 198 -1.59 21.09 28.50
C ARG A 198 -0.19 21.68 28.28
N ILE A 199 0.76 20.90 27.77
CA ILE A 199 2.11 21.39 27.52
C ILE A 199 2.15 22.34 26.32
N GLU A 200 1.38 22.06 25.25
CA GLU A 200 1.24 22.98 24.12
C GLU A 200 0.72 24.35 24.57
N LYS A 201 -0.29 24.39 25.44
CA LYS A 201 -0.83 25.64 26.00
C LYS A 201 0.22 26.43 26.78
N VAL A 202 1.02 25.74 27.60
CA VAL A 202 2.06 26.37 28.42
C VAL A 202 3.18 26.90 27.53
N VAL A 203 3.64 26.11 26.55
CA VAL A 203 4.67 26.52 25.60
C VAL A 203 4.21 27.70 24.75
N ALA A 204 2.96 27.69 24.28
CA ALA A 204 2.35 28.79 23.53
C ALA A 204 2.34 30.08 24.34
N SER A 205 1.86 30.04 25.60
CA SER A 205 1.84 31.21 26.50
C SER A 205 3.25 31.78 26.72
N GLU A 206 4.27 30.93 26.88
CA GLU A 206 5.64 31.38 27.09
C GLU A 206 6.23 32.04 25.82
N ILE A 207 5.83 31.59 24.62
CA ILE A 207 6.22 32.22 23.35
C ILE A 207 5.53 33.58 23.19
N GLU A 208 4.25 33.68 23.60
CA GLU A 208 3.49 34.94 23.63
C GLU A 208 4.10 35.94 24.61
N ASP A 209 4.52 35.50 25.81
CA ASP A 209 5.22 36.32 26.79
C ASP A 209 6.59 36.82 26.28
N MET A 210 7.19 36.11 25.31
CA MET A 210 8.41 36.55 24.61
C MET A 210 8.14 37.57 23.49
N GLY A 211 6.88 37.94 23.25
CA GLY A 211 6.47 38.96 22.27
C GLY A 211 6.19 38.42 20.86
N TYR A 212 6.00 37.11 20.70
CA TYR A 212 5.67 36.49 19.41
C TYR A 212 4.24 35.92 19.40
N HIS A 213 3.51 36.12 18.31
CA HIS A 213 2.19 35.52 18.15
C HIS A 213 2.31 34.06 17.70
N VAL A 214 1.40 33.21 18.19
CA VAL A 214 1.38 31.78 17.86
C VAL A 214 0.04 31.38 17.27
N ASN A 215 0.08 30.41 16.36
CA ASN A 215 -1.10 29.76 15.83
C ASN A 215 -1.05 28.27 16.23
N PRO A 216 -2.05 27.74 16.97
CA PRO A 216 -2.09 26.32 17.29
C PRO A 216 -2.42 25.47 16.07
N GLN A 217 -1.89 24.23 16.05
CA GLN A 217 -2.35 23.17 15.17
C GLN A 217 -2.27 23.53 13.68
N VAL A 218 -1.14 24.11 13.26
CA VAL A 218 -0.90 24.59 11.90
C VAL A 218 -0.65 23.41 10.96
N GLY A 219 -1.54 23.23 9.98
CA GLY A 219 -1.44 22.16 8.98
C GLY A 219 -2.76 21.42 8.78
N PHE A 220 -2.76 20.40 7.92
CA PHE A 220 -3.96 19.63 7.57
C PHE A 220 -3.90 18.19 8.11
N SER A 221 -5.07 17.65 8.49
CA SER A 221 -5.36 16.29 8.99
C SER A 221 -4.18 15.29 9.02
N GLY A 222 -3.67 15.00 10.23
CA GLY A 222 -2.64 14.00 10.51
C GLY A 222 -1.19 14.50 10.47
N TYR A 223 -0.94 15.64 9.81
CA TYR A 223 0.36 16.31 9.73
C TYR A 223 0.26 17.76 10.19
N LYS A 224 -0.26 17.93 11.41
CA LYS A 224 -0.30 19.24 12.08
C LYS A 224 1.01 19.49 12.81
N ILE A 225 1.48 20.73 12.76
CA ILE A 225 2.50 21.26 13.65
C ILE A 225 1.77 21.78 14.88
N ASP A 226 2.21 21.37 16.07
CA ASP A 226 1.47 21.65 17.29
C ASP A 226 1.33 23.16 17.54
N ILE A 227 2.40 23.93 17.27
CA ILE A 227 2.42 25.39 17.38
C ILE A 227 3.23 26.00 16.23
N GLY A 228 2.68 26.97 15.50
CA GLY A 228 3.41 27.80 14.54
C GLY A 228 3.67 29.20 15.10
N VAL A 229 4.93 29.63 15.15
CA VAL A 229 5.32 30.99 15.58
C VAL A 229 5.27 31.92 14.37
N ILE A 230 4.40 32.92 14.42
CA ILE A 230 4.14 33.86 13.33
C ILE A 230 5.34 34.82 13.18
N ASP A 231 5.69 35.16 11.94
CA ASP A 231 6.70 36.17 11.66
C ASP A 231 6.14 37.58 11.89
N PRO A 232 6.71 38.39 12.81
CA PRO A 232 6.27 39.78 12.99
C PRO A 232 6.41 40.65 11.73
N LYS A 233 7.24 40.26 10.76
CA LYS A 233 7.42 40.98 9.49
C LYS A 233 6.49 40.49 8.37
N ASP A 234 5.95 39.28 8.48
CA ASP A 234 5.02 38.68 7.54
C ASP A 234 3.89 37.98 8.32
N PRO A 235 2.72 38.63 8.50
CA PRO A 235 1.61 38.08 9.27
C PRO A 235 1.08 36.74 8.73
N ASP A 236 1.35 36.43 7.45
CA ASP A 236 0.97 35.19 6.79
C ASP A 236 2.10 34.14 6.79
N GLY A 237 3.26 34.48 7.36
CA GLY A 237 4.47 33.67 7.43
C GLY A 237 4.76 33.12 8.83
N PHE A 238 5.56 32.06 8.90
CA PHE A 238 5.98 31.44 10.15
C PHE A 238 7.51 31.40 10.26
N ILE A 239 8.06 31.80 11.41
CA ILE A 239 9.49 31.75 11.72
C ILE A 239 9.91 30.33 12.12
N LEU A 240 9.04 29.66 12.87
CA LEU A 240 9.35 28.41 13.53
C LEU A 240 8.09 27.56 13.74
N GLY A 241 8.18 26.27 13.48
CA GLY A 241 7.22 25.29 13.97
C GLY A 241 7.75 24.66 15.26
N VAL A 242 6.90 24.54 16.28
CA VAL A 242 7.23 23.87 17.55
C VAL A 242 6.41 22.59 17.65
N GLU A 243 7.10 21.46 17.84
CA GLU A 243 6.47 20.15 18.11
C GLU A 243 6.65 19.81 19.59
N CYS A 244 5.55 19.45 20.25
CA CYS A 244 5.52 18.97 21.63
C CYS A 244 5.13 17.49 21.64
N ASP A 245 5.75 16.67 22.50
CA ASP A 245 5.30 15.27 22.60
C ASP A 245 3.92 15.18 23.28
N GLY A 246 2.86 15.17 22.48
CA GLY A 246 1.47 15.03 22.92
C GLY A 246 1.05 13.59 23.21
N ASN A 247 -0.17 13.39 23.73
CA ASN A 247 -0.73 12.08 24.08
C ASN A 247 -0.81 11.08 22.89
N THR A 248 -0.66 11.56 21.65
CA THR A 248 -0.56 10.75 20.41
C THR A 248 0.78 10.02 20.29
N TYR A 249 1.78 10.36 21.11
CA TYR A 249 3.13 9.80 21.08
C TYR A 249 3.22 8.36 21.65
N ARG A 250 2.25 7.94 22.49
CA ARG A 250 2.31 6.64 23.18
C ARG A 250 1.81 5.43 22.39
N SER A 251 1.26 5.62 21.19
CA SER A 251 0.67 4.51 20.42
C SER A 251 1.31 4.35 19.04
N SER A 252 2.58 3.96 18.94
CA SER A 252 3.04 3.04 17.86
C SER A 252 4.49 2.58 18.02
N TYR A 253 4.71 1.31 17.71
CA TYR A 253 6.02 0.64 17.57
C TYR A 253 6.65 1.01 16.20
N SER A 254 7.19 2.24 16.07
CA SER A 254 8.24 2.63 15.08
C SER A 254 8.58 4.14 15.11
N ALA A 255 8.54 4.78 16.28
CA ALA A 255 8.63 6.24 16.41
C ALA A 255 9.86 6.89 15.73
N ARG A 256 11.03 6.23 15.75
CA ARG A 256 12.30 6.83 15.29
C ARG A 256 12.43 7.05 13.79
N ASP A 257 11.97 6.09 12.97
CA ASP A 257 12.10 6.21 11.51
C ASP A 257 11.06 7.18 10.94
N ARG A 258 9.88 7.24 11.58
CA ARG A 258 8.83 8.22 11.26
C ARG A 258 9.23 9.64 11.63
N ASP A 259 9.88 9.83 12.78
CA ASP A 259 10.35 11.15 13.22
C ASP A 259 11.42 11.72 12.27
N ARG A 260 12.38 10.91 11.84
CA ARG A 260 13.41 11.34 10.87
C ARG A 260 12.82 11.70 9.51
N LEU A 261 11.89 10.89 9.01
CA LEU A 261 11.24 11.16 7.73
C LEU A 261 10.33 12.39 7.80
N ARG A 262 9.62 12.58 8.91
CA ARG A 262 8.75 13.74 9.15
C ARG A 262 9.56 15.04 9.21
N GLU A 263 10.66 15.03 9.96
CA GLU A 263 11.56 16.18 10.04
C GLU A 263 12.17 16.51 8.66
N GLN A 264 12.53 15.49 7.87
CA GLN A 264 13.00 15.68 6.50
C GLN A 264 11.94 16.32 5.59
N ILE A 265 10.69 15.84 5.65
CA ILE A 265 9.57 16.39 4.85
C ILE A 265 9.25 17.82 5.26
N LEU A 266 9.16 18.12 6.57
CA LEU A 266 8.86 19.47 7.04
C LEU A 266 9.98 20.46 6.67
N ASN A 267 11.25 20.06 6.79
CA ASN A 267 12.38 20.87 6.33
C ASN A 267 12.35 21.13 4.82
N GLN A 268 11.96 20.13 4.00
CA GLN A 268 11.79 20.31 2.56
C GLN A 268 10.62 21.25 2.20
N LEU A 269 9.58 21.29 3.03
CA LEU A 269 8.45 22.22 2.93
C LEU A 269 8.79 23.65 3.42
N GLY A 270 10.04 23.89 3.81
CA GLY A 270 10.53 25.19 4.29
C GLY A 270 10.24 25.44 5.76
N TRP A 271 9.68 24.47 6.49
CA TRP A 271 9.50 24.58 7.93
C TRP A 271 10.81 24.33 8.65
N THR A 272 11.08 25.15 9.66
CA THR A 272 12.09 24.81 10.67
C THR A 272 11.37 24.32 11.90
N ILE A 273 11.69 23.12 12.36
CA ILE A 273 11.05 22.50 13.52
C ILE A 273 11.95 22.60 14.75
N HIS A 274 11.37 23.05 15.87
CA HIS A 274 11.97 22.98 17.19
C HIS A 274 11.17 22.01 18.06
N ARG A 275 11.80 20.94 18.53
CA ARG A 275 11.11 19.90 19.29
C ARG A 275 11.32 20.06 20.79
N ILE A 276 10.22 20.00 21.54
CA ILE A 276 10.18 20.08 23.00
C ILE A 276 9.68 18.76 23.57
N TRP A 277 10.54 18.11 24.35
CA TRP A 277 10.20 16.84 24.97
C TRP A 277 9.50 17.04 26.31
N SER A 278 8.33 16.44 26.50
CA SER A 278 7.51 16.62 27.72
C SER A 278 8.28 16.35 29.03
N PRO A 279 9.09 15.26 29.16
CA PRO A 279 9.90 15.03 30.36
C PRO A 279 11.00 16.07 30.59
N SER A 280 11.63 16.54 29.51
CA SER A 280 12.71 17.55 29.58
C SER A 280 12.16 18.92 30.00
N TRP A 281 10.96 19.27 29.51
CA TRP A 281 10.29 20.51 29.88
C TRP A 281 9.93 20.56 31.37
N VAL A 282 9.47 19.44 31.95
CA VAL A 282 9.13 19.36 33.39
C VAL A 282 10.38 19.40 34.26
N LEU A 283 11.44 18.68 33.88
CA LEU A 283 12.66 18.57 34.69
C LEU A 283 13.60 19.77 34.55
N ARG A 284 13.65 20.42 33.38
CA ARG A 284 14.63 21.46 33.05
C ARG A 284 14.02 22.61 32.25
N LYS A 285 12.88 23.15 32.71
CA LYS A 285 12.09 24.21 32.05
C LYS A 285 12.94 25.39 31.58
N GLU A 286 13.75 25.98 32.47
CA GLU A 286 14.56 27.17 32.14
C GLU A 286 15.57 26.92 31.02
N SER A 287 16.16 25.72 30.97
CA SER A 287 17.14 25.37 29.94
C SER A 287 16.50 25.18 28.56
N GLU A 288 15.30 24.58 28.52
CA GLU A 288 14.57 24.39 27.26
C GLU A 288 13.97 25.71 26.77
N LEU A 289 13.51 26.59 27.67
CA LEU A 289 13.10 27.95 27.34
C LEU A 289 14.24 28.78 26.75
N LYS A 290 15.43 28.70 27.33
CA LYS A 290 16.62 29.37 26.80
C LYS A 290 16.94 28.88 25.39
N ARG A 291 16.90 27.57 25.16
CA ARG A 291 17.14 26.96 23.85
C ARG A 291 16.09 27.35 22.81
N LEU A 292 14.81 27.42 23.20
CA LEU A 292 13.71 27.87 22.35
C LEU A 292 13.91 29.34 21.96
N ARG A 293 14.21 30.22 22.93
CA ARG A 293 14.47 31.64 22.70
C ARG A 293 15.65 31.87 21.75
N GLU A 294 16.78 31.20 21.99
CA GLU A 294 17.95 31.27 21.11
C GLU A 294 17.63 30.81 19.68
N THR A 295 16.76 29.80 19.52
CA THR A 295 16.35 29.29 18.21
C THR A 295 15.48 30.30 17.47
N ILE A 296 14.49 30.89 18.16
CA ILE A 296 13.61 31.92 17.59
C ILE A 296 14.44 33.15 17.19
N GLN A 297 15.35 33.60 18.06
CA GLN A 297 16.18 34.78 17.80
C GLN A 297 17.12 34.57 16.61
N LYS A 298 17.85 33.44 16.55
CA LYS A 298 18.71 33.12 15.38
C LYS A 298 17.92 33.09 14.07
N ARG A 299 16.67 32.63 14.11
CA ARG A 299 15.82 32.55 12.92
C ARG A 299 15.28 33.91 12.51
N PHE A 300 14.89 34.73 13.48
CA PHE A 300 14.51 36.11 13.23
C PHE A 300 15.66 36.93 12.61
N GLU A 301 16.89 36.71 13.08
CA GLU A 301 18.10 37.34 12.54
C GLU A 301 18.44 36.83 11.13
N ASN A 302 18.35 35.51 10.88
CA ASN A 302 18.61 34.92 9.56
C ASN A 302 17.56 35.28 8.50
N ASN A 303 16.28 35.44 8.87
CA ASN A 303 15.25 35.96 7.94
C ASN A 303 15.43 37.45 7.62
N SER A 304 16.25 38.16 8.40
CA SER A 304 16.56 39.58 8.18
C SER A 304 17.76 39.81 7.24
N GLY A 305 18.46 38.75 6.82
CA GLY A 305 19.65 38.83 5.96
C GLY A 305 19.50 38.04 4.66
N THR A 306 19.32 38.73 3.54
CA THR A 306 19.42 38.13 2.20
C THR A 306 20.81 37.55 1.93
N SER A 307 20.83 36.26 1.55
CA SER A 307 21.89 35.53 0.83
C SER A 307 23.33 35.56 1.37
N LYS A 308 23.81 34.40 1.83
CA LYS A 308 25.15 33.87 1.50
C LYS A 308 25.19 32.36 1.72
N ILE A 309 25.30 31.63 0.60
CA ILE A 309 25.62 30.20 0.52
C ILE A 309 27.13 30.07 0.63
N SER A 310 27.63 29.61 1.77
CA SER A 310 28.95 28.99 1.91
C SER A 310 29.03 28.35 3.29
N ASP A 311 29.48 27.08 3.34
CA ASP A 311 29.93 26.31 4.51
C ASP A 311 29.00 25.17 5.00
N ILE A 312 28.97 24.06 4.26
CA ILE A 312 28.54 22.72 4.78
C ILE A 312 29.65 21.66 4.55
N ASN A 313 30.93 22.05 4.63
CA ASN A 313 32.05 21.10 4.57
C ASN A 313 32.89 21.16 5.85
N LYS A 314 32.32 20.83 7.02
CA LYS A 314 33.15 20.67 8.24
C LYS A 314 32.61 19.86 9.43
N LEU A 315 31.59 19.03 9.29
CA LEU A 315 31.06 18.24 10.44
C LEU A 315 30.77 16.77 10.11
N LYS A 316 31.75 16.06 9.55
CA LYS A 316 31.78 14.59 9.50
C LYS A 316 33.17 14.07 9.87
N GLU A 317 33.58 14.32 11.10
CA GLU A 317 34.72 13.62 11.72
C GLU A 317 34.63 13.79 13.24
N SER A 318 33.97 12.85 13.90
CA SER A 318 34.20 12.43 15.30
C SER A 318 32.98 11.69 15.83
N THR A 319 33.00 10.35 15.76
CA THR A 319 32.75 9.45 16.90
C THR A 319 32.80 8.00 16.44
N SER A 320 34.01 7.43 16.53
CA SER A 320 34.29 6.01 16.57
C SER A 320 34.34 5.51 18.03
N CYS A 321 34.20 4.18 18.21
CA CYS A 321 34.35 3.36 19.44
C CYS A 321 33.14 3.37 20.42
N PHE A 322 32.60 2.27 20.98
CA PHE A 322 32.83 0.81 21.14
C PHE A 322 31.41 0.14 21.05
N SER A 323 31.13 -1.15 20.81
CA SER A 323 31.69 -2.37 21.40
C SER A 323 31.30 -3.65 20.63
N GLU A 324 32.28 -4.55 20.54
CA GLU A 324 32.23 -6.02 20.52
C GLU A 324 31.59 -6.80 19.35
N LYS A 325 32.52 -7.31 18.53
CA LYS A 325 32.34 -8.36 17.53
C LYS A 325 32.14 -9.72 18.23
N VAL A 326 30.99 -10.34 18.03
CA VAL A 326 30.88 -11.79 18.12
C VAL A 326 31.28 -12.37 16.76
N GLU A 327 32.39 -13.10 16.71
CA GLU A 327 32.82 -13.84 15.52
C GLU A 327 31.83 -14.97 15.21
N VAL A 328 30.91 -14.73 14.28
CA VAL A 328 30.17 -15.80 13.63
C VAL A 328 31.10 -16.44 12.60
N LYS A 329 31.63 -17.63 12.91
CA LYS A 329 32.29 -18.50 11.91
C LYS A 329 31.30 -18.75 10.76
N LYS A 330 31.47 -18.04 9.64
CA LYS A 330 30.81 -18.36 8.38
C LYS A 330 31.36 -19.70 7.87
N ILE A 331 30.66 -20.78 8.15
CA ILE A 331 30.86 -22.04 7.44
C ILE A 331 30.47 -21.77 5.99
N LYS A 332 31.44 -21.79 5.06
CA LYS A 332 31.18 -21.80 3.63
C LYS A 332 30.58 -23.17 3.29
N PHE A 333 29.27 -23.23 3.14
CA PHE A 333 28.59 -24.40 2.59
C PHE A 333 28.94 -24.51 1.09
N SER A 334 29.85 -25.42 0.77
CA SER A 334 30.07 -25.90 -0.59
C SER A 334 29.01 -26.97 -0.90
N GLY A 335 27.88 -26.59 -1.51
CA GLY A 335 26.96 -27.58 -2.12
C GLY A 335 25.44 -27.41 -1.89
N ILE A 336 24.94 -26.21 -1.58
CA ILE A 336 23.47 -25.95 -1.43
C ILE A 336 22.74 -25.90 -2.78
N GLU A 337 23.47 -25.91 -3.90
CA GLU A 337 22.92 -25.85 -5.27
C GLU A 337 22.09 -27.09 -5.68
N LYS A 338 21.81 -28.03 -4.77
CA LYS A 338 20.98 -29.24 -5.02
C LYS A 338 19.90 -29.54 -3.98
N ILE A 339 19.41 -28.55 -3.21
CA ILE A 339 18.33 -28.77 -2.21
C ILE A 339 16.92 -28.78 -2.84
N GLY A 340 16.78 -28.34 -4.09
CA GLY A 340 15.50 -28.37 -4.80
C GLY A 340 15.66 -28.64 -6.28
N ILE A 341 14.54 -28.96 -6.92
CA ILE A 341 14.45 -29.28 -8.35
C ILE A 341 14.10 -27.99 -9.09
N PRO A 342 14.69 -27.71 -10.26
CA PRO A 342 14.28 -26.59 -11.10
C PRO A 342 12.77 -26.61 -11.37
N TYR A 343 12.09 -25.47 -11.19
CA TYR A 343 10.66 -25.36 -11.42
C TYR A 343 10.34 -25.66 -12.90
N LYS A 344 9.67 -26.79 -13.14
CA LYS A 344 9.24 -27.20 -14.48
C LYS A 344 7.89 -26.57 -14.80
N ILE A 345 7.87 -25.74 -15.84
CA ILE A 345 6.65 -25.12 -16.34
C ILE A 345 5.96 -26.10 -17.27
N HIS A 346 4.67 -26.33 -17.05
CA HIS A 346 3.81 -27.07 -17.98
C HIS A 346 3.29 -26.12 -19.07
N LEU A 347 3.58 -26.40 -20.34
CA LEU A 347 3.08 -25.56 -21.42
C LEU A 347 1.65 -25.96 -21.75
N LEU A 348 0.71 -25.04 -21.51
CA LEU A 348 -0.70 -25.23 -21.83
C LEU A 348 -0.96 -24.76 -23.26
N GLU A 349 -1.81 -25.48 -23.97
CA GLU A 349 -2.30 -25.10 -25.30
C GLU A 349 -3.82 -24.94 -25.25
N ALA A 350 -4.29 -23.75 -25.63
CA ALA A 350 -5.71 -23.45 -25.69
C ALA A 350 -6.17 -23.39 -27.15
N SER A 351 -7.10 -24.27 -27.51
CA SER A 351 -7.80 -24.23 -28.80
C SER A 351 -9.20 -23.67 -28.58
N TYR A 352 -9.43 -22.44 -29.05
CA TYR A 352 -10.73 -21.78 -28.99
C TYR A 352 -11.00 -21.03 -30.30
N GLU A 353 -12.27 -20.90 -30.65
CA GLU A 353 -12.69 -20.13 -31.82
C GLU A 353 -12.27 -18.66 -31.65
N PRO A 354 -11.73 -18.00 -32.71
CA PRO A 354 -11.25 -16.62 -32.62
C PRO A 354 -12.39 -15.62 -32.37
N THR A 355 -13.62 -16.00 -32.70
CA THR A 355 -14.82 -15.19 -32.53
C THR A 355 -15.96 -15.99 -31.94
N VAL A 356 -16.81 -15.33 -31.16
CA VAL A 356 -18.00 -15.92 -30.53
C VAL A 356 -19.23 -15.10 -30.89
N ILE A 357 -20.35 -15.79 -31.09
CA ILE A 357 -21.65 -15.18 -31.30
C ILE A 357 -22.32 -14.94 -29.94
N ILE A 358 -22.56 -13.68 -29.61
CA ILE A 358 -23.26 -13.29 -28.37
C ILE A 358 -24.70 -12.91 -28.72
N ARG A 359 -25.66 -13.52 -28.02
CA ARG A 359 -27.07 -13.16 -28.08
C ARG A 359 -27.35 -12.07 -27.05
N THR A 360 -27.73 -10.87 -27.50
CA THR A 360 -28.17 -9.81 -26.60
C THR A 360 -29.67 -9.89 -26.37
N SER A 361 -30.10 -9.77 -25.12
CA SER A 361 -31.52 -9.87 -24.70
C SER A 361 -32.45 -8.84 -25.34
N ASN A 362 -31.92 -7.77 -25.96
CA ASN A 362 -32.72 -6.63 -26.42
C ASN A 362 -32.92 -6.52 -27.94
N TYR A 363 -32.34 -7.40 -28.77
CA TYR A 363 -32.51 -7.33 -30.25
C TYR A 363 -32.37 -8.72 -30.90
N PRO A 364 -33.04 -8.98 -32.04
CA PRO A 364 -33.01 -10.29 -32.73
C PRO A 364 -31.69 -10.60 -33.45
N TYR A 365 -30.66 -9.77 -33.31
CA TYR A 365 -29.38 -9.93 -34.00
C TYR A 365 -28.30 -10.49 -33.08
N SER A 366 -27.60 -11.51 -33.59
CA SER A 366 -26.36 -12.05 -33.02
C SER A 366 -25.20 -11.11 -33.31
N LEU A 367 -24.44 -10.74 -32.28
CA LEU A 367 -23.19 -9.97 -32.43
C LEU A 367 -22.00 -10.91 -32.46
N ILE A 368 -21.17 -10.83 -33.50
CA ILE A 368 -19.89 -11.52 -33.57
C ILE A 368 -18.86 -10.65 -32.85
N LYS A 369 -18.25 -11.18 -31.78
CA LYS A 369 -17.15 -10.52 -31.06
C LYS A 369 -15.91 -11.39 -31.06
N LYS A 370 -14.74 -10.76 -30.93
CA LYS A 370 -13.48 -11.47 -30.63
C LYS A 370 -13.66 -12.27 -29.34
N ASN A 371 -13.25 -13.53 -29.35
CA ASN A 371 -13.38 -14.41 -28.19
C ASN A 371 -12.52 -13.88 -27.03
N ALA A 372 -13.19 -13.37 -26.00
CA ALA A 372 -12.54 -12.87 -24.81
C ALA A 372 -12.54 -13.95 -23.72
N PHE A 373 -11.46 -14.00 -22.93
CA PHE A 373 -11.30 -14.99 -21.85
C PHE A 373 -12.55 -15.13 -20.98
N HIS A 374 -13.13 -14.02 -20.53
CA HIS A 374 -14.23 -14.00 -19.57
C HIS A 374 -15.61 -14.37 -20.14
N PHE A 375 -15.71 -14.80 -21.40
CA PHE A 375 -16.99 -15.25 -21.94
C PHE A 375 -17.34 -16.66 -21.44
N ASP A 376 -18.60 -16.83 -21.04
CA ASP A 376 -19.13 -18.07 -20.45
C ASP A 376 -18.92 -19.31 -21.34
N CYS A 377 -18.90 -19.14 -22.66
CA CYS A 377 -18.64 -20.23 -23.61
C CYS A 377 -17.27 -20.91 -23.40
N ASN A 378 -16.32 -20.23 -22.76
CA ASN A 378 -14.98 -20.75 -22.52
C ASN A 378 -14.87 -21.53 -21.20
N ARG A 379 -15.93 -21.61 -20.36
CA ARG A 379 -15.87 -22.20 -19.01
C ARG A 379 -15.31 -23.61 -18.99
N ASN A 380 -15.84 -24.47 -19.85
CA ASN A 380 -15.46 -25.87 -19.92
C ASN A 380 -14.00 -26.03 -20.37
N LEU A 381 -13.55 -25.20 -21.31
CA LEU A 381 -12.17 -25.19 -21.75
C LEU A 381 -11.24 -24.70 -20.63
N GLN A 382 -11.60 -23.62 -19.93
CA GLN A 382 -10.85 -23.09 -18.79
C GLN A 382 -10.75 -24.10 -17.65
N SER A 383 -11.86 -24.76 -17.31
CA SER A 383 -11.93 -25.81 -16.31
C SER A 383 -11.00 -26.98 -16.67
N ARG A 384 -11.06 -27.49 -17.90
CA ARG A 384 -10.15 -28.54 -18.39
C ARG A 384 -8.67 -28.13 -18.32
N LEU A 385 -8.34 -26.90 -18.74
CA LEU A 385 -6.97 -26.38 -18.72
C LEU A 385 -6.47 -26.15 -17.28
N LEU A 386 -7.37 -25.76 -16.37
CA LEU A 386 -7.06 -25.60 -14.95
C LEU A 386 -6.76 -26.96 -14.31
N GLU A 387 -7.57 -27.99 -14.60
CA GLU A 387 -7.33 -29.37 -14.17
C GLU A 387 -5.96 -29.85 -14.65
N GLU A 388 -5.66 -29.68 -15.94
CA GLU A 388 -4.37 -30.05 -16.54
C GLU A 388 -3.19 -29.33 -15.88
N LEU A 389 -3.35 -28.04 -15.57
CA LEU A 389 -2.32 -27.26 -14.87
C LEU A 389 -2.08 -27.78 -13.46
N VAL A 390 -3.14 -28.09 -12.72
CA VAL A 390 -3.05 -28.58 -11.33
C VAL A 390 -2.45 -29.99 -11.28
N ASP A 391 -2.78 -30.86 -12.23
CA ASP A 391 -2.22 -32.21 -12.30
C ASP A 391 -0.71 -32.22 -12.57
N ASN A 392 -0.18 -31.21 -13.26
CA ASN A 392 1.24 -31.14 -13.63
C ASN A 392 2.08 -30.22 -12.73
N GLU A 393 1.52 -29.11 -12.25
CA GLU A 393 2.22 -28.10 -11.44
C GLU A 393 1.69 -27.97 -10.00
N GLY A 394 0.67 -28.74 -9.62
CA GLY A 394 0.09 -28.71 -8.29
C GLY A 394 1.08 -29.14 -7.20
N PRO A 395 1.02 -28.54 -5.99
CA PRO A 395 0.07 -27.52 -5.56
C PRO A 395 0.42 -26.14 -6.11
N ILE A 396 -0.58 -25.41 -6.61
CA ILE A 396 -0.42 -24.10 -7.24
C ILE A 396 -1.38 -23.08 -6.63
N HIS A 397 -0.89 -21.88 -6.32
CA HIS A 397 -1.71 -20.82 -5.76
C HIS A 397 -2.74 -20.32 -6.78
N PHE A 398 -3.97 -20.04 -6.34
CA PHE A 398 -5.08 -19.65 -7.21
C PHE A 398 -4.74 -18.46 -8.12
N ASP A 399 -4.24 -17.35 -7.56
CA ASP A 399 -3.85 -16.16 -8.35
C ASP A 399 -2.79 -16.49 -9.41
N TYR A 400 -1.90 -17.44 -9.09
CA TYR A 400 -0.85 -17.85 -10.00
C TYR A 400 -1.41 -18.70 -11.15
N ALA A 401 -2.32 -19.63 -10.84
CA ALA A 401 -3.04 -20.41 -11.84
C ALA A 401 -3.92 -19.54 -12.74
N ALA A 402 -4.65 -18.58 -12.17
CA ALA A 402 -5.48 -17.63 -12.90
C ALA A 402 -4.65 -16.80 -13.89
N LYS A 403 -3.48 -16.32 -13.47
CA LYS A 403 -2.54 -15.62 -14.36
C LYS A 403 -2.05 -16.51 -15.50
N ARG A 404 -1.75 -17.78 -15.23
CA ARG A 404 -1.27 -18.74 -16.23
C ARG A 404 -2.32 -19.04 -17.29
N LEU A 405 -3.57 -19.22 -16.89
CA LEU A 405 -4.70 -19.38 -17.81
C LEU A 405 -4.97 -18.13 -18.65
N ALA A 406 -4.97 -16.95 -18.01
CA ALA A 406 -5.23 -15.69 -18.70
C ALA A 406 -4.20 -15.40 -19.81
N LEU A 407 -2.93 -15.80 -19.60
CA LEU A 407 -1.87 -15.66 -20.60
C LEU A 407 -2.16 -16.42 -21.91
N LEU A 408 -2.96 -17.50 -21.89
CA LEU A 408 -3.36 -18.24 -23.09
C LEU A 408 -4.30 -17.44 -24.01
N TRP A 409 -4.95 -16.41 -23.48
CA TRP A 409 -5.74 -15.43 -24.22
C TRP A 409 -4.96 -14.12 -24.45
N ASN A 410 -3.63 -14.14 -24.26
CA ASN A 410 -2.76 -12.96 -24.27
C ASN A 410 -3.17 -11.87 -23.25
N VAL A 411 -3.90 -12.26 -22.20
CA VAL A 411 -4.30 -11.35 -21.13
C VAL A 411 -3.22 -11.36 -20.06
N ARG A 412 -2.49 -10.25 -19.93
CA ARG A 412 -1.37 -10.14 -18.97
C ARG A 412 -1.81 -9.83 -17.53
N ARG A 413 -3.04 -9.32 -17.36
CA ARG A 413 -3.60 -8.87 -16.07
C ARG A 413 -4.84 -9.66 -15.69
N SER A 414 -4.86 -10.18 -14.47
CA SER A 414 -6.01 -10.91 -13.92
C SER A 414 -6.94 -9.97 -13.18
N GLY A 415 -7.68 -9.12 -13.91
CA GLY A 415 -8.70 -8.24 -13.32
C GLY A 415 -9.92 -9.00 -12.78
N PRO A 416 -10.89 -8.32 -12.14
CA PRO A 416 -12.04 -8.97 -11.49
C PRO A 416 -12.86 -9.89 -12.42
N LYS A 417 -13.05 -9.51 -13.68
CA LYS A 417 -13.76 -10.33 -14.69
C LYS A 417 -13.02 -11.63 -15.00
N ILE A 418 -11.68 -11.58 -15.06
CA ILE A 418 -10.84 -12.76 -15.30
C ILE A 418 -10.87 -13.66 -14.06
N ILE A 419 -10.78 -13.07 -12.86
CA ILE A 419 -10.85 -13.81 -11.60
C ILE A 419 -12.22 -14.50 -11.45
N SER A 420 -13.33 -13.81 -11.74
CA SER A 420 -14.68 -14.41 -11.78
C SER A 420 -14.69 -15.57 -12.77
N ALA A 421 -14.21 -15.32 -13.99
CA ALA A 421 -14.03 -16.31 -15.05
C ALA A 421 -12.98 -17.40 -14.77
N VAL A 422 -12.27 -17.41 -13.64
CA VAL A 422 -11.48 -18.58 -13.21
C VAL A 422 -12.18 -19.27 -12.04
N THR A 423 -12.84 -18.48 -11.18
CA THR A 423 -13.60 -18.96 -10.02
C THR A 423 -14.73 -19.89 -10.45
N GLU A 424 -15.65 -19.47 -11.32
CA GLU A 424 -16.72 -20.41 -11.76
C GLU A 424 -16.19 -21.59 -12.63
N ALA A 425 -14.93 -21.60 -13.09
CA ALA A 425 -14.33 -22.77 -13.76
C ALA A 425 -13.74 -23.73 -12.73
N LEU A 426 -13.20 -23.17 -11.64
CA LEU A 426 -12.84 -23.90 -10.44
C LEU A 426 -14.08 -24.54 -9.82
N ASP A 427 -15.21 -23.82 -9.74
CA ASP A 427 -16.46 -24.35 -9.18
C ASP A 427 -16.90 -25.62 -9.95
N LEU A 428 -16.83 -25.62 -11.29
CA LEU A 428 -17.09 -26.83 -12.10
C LEU A 428 -16.18 -28.01 -11.73
N LEU A 429 -14.91 -27.76 -11.40
CA LEU A 429 -13.97 -28.82 -11.00
C LEU A 429 -14.18 -29.29 -9.56
N LEU A 430 -14.65 -28.40 -8.68
CA LEU A 430 -14.97 -28.74 -7.30
C LEU A 430 -16.25 -29.58 -7.23
N ASP A 431 -17.26 -29.24 -8.05
CA ASP A 431 -18.49 -30.00 -8.20
C ASP A 431 -18.22 -31.42 -8.73
N ASP A 432 -17.30 -31.55 -9.69
CA ASP A 432 -16.84 -32.86 -10.21
C ASP A 432 -15.83 -33.57 -9.28
N GLU A 433 -15.50 -32.96 -8.13
CA GLU A 433 -14.47 -33.40 -7.18
C GLU A 433 -13.10 -33.73 -7.82
N LYS A 434 -12.71 -33.05 -8.89
CA LYS A 434 -11.48 -33.33 -9.64
C LYS A 434 -10.22 -32.78 -8.96
N ILE A 435 -10.37 -31.69 -8.23
CA ILE A 435 -9.28 -31.01 -7.52
C ILE A 435 -9.70 -30.64 -6.10
N ILE A 436 -8.73 -30.40 -5.23
CA ILE A 436 -8.94 -29.99 -3.85
C ILE A 436 -8.49 -28.53 -3.69
N PHE A 437 -9.35 -27.67 -3.16
CA PHE A 437 -9.00 -26.29 -2.86
C PHE A 437 -8.78 -26.11 -1.36
N LYS A 438 -7.54 -25.80 -0.95
CA LYS A 438 -7.12 -25.64 0.45
C LYS A 438 -6.20 -24.43 0.57
N GLU A 439 -6.50 -23.51 1.49
CA GLU A 439 -5.64 -22.36 1.82
C GLU A 439 -5.26 -21.49 0.60
N ASN A 440 -6.19 -21.34 -0.36
CA ASN A 440 -5.95 -20.62 -1.63
C ASN A 440 -5.00 -21.33 -2.61
N PHE A 441 -4.71 -22.61 -2.37
CA PHE A 441 -3.96 -23.49 -3.26
C PHE A 441 -4.88 -24.53 -3.89
N LEU A 442 -4.61 -24.82 -5.16
CA LEU A 442 -5.24 -25.85 -5.96
C LEU A 442 -4.35 -27.09 -5.90
N TRP A 443 -4.91 -28.18 -5.40
CA TRP A 443 -4.24 -29.45 -5.18
C TRP A 443 -4.81 -30.52 -6.11
N PRO A 444 -3.95 -31.38 -6.69
CA PRO A 444 -4.43 -32.54 -7.44
C PRO A 444 -5.10 -33.52 -6.47
N LYS A 445 -6.13 -34.23 -6.92
CA LYS A 445 -6.76 -35.31 -6.13
C LYS A 445 -5.82 -36.50 -5.93
N LYS A 446 -4.90 -36.70 -6.86
CA LYS A 446 -3.90 -37.78 -6.81
C LYS A 446 -2.89 -37.49 -5.69
N PRO A 447 -2.45 -38.49 -4.91
CA PRO A 447 -1.41 -38.29 -3.93
C PRO A 447 -0.12 -37.86 -4.61
N ILE A 448 0.49 -36.78 -4.11
CA ILE A 448 1.73 -36.20 -4.63
C ILE A 448 2.80 -36.15 -3.54
N ASP A 449 4.05 -36.43 -3.91
CA ASP A 449 5.20 -36.10 -3.05
C ASP A 449 5.58 -34.64 -3.29
N ILE A 450 5.56 -33.85 -2.23
CA ILE A 450 5.84 -32.42 -2.30
C ILE A 450 7.36 -32.23 -2.44
N VAL A 451 7.75 -31.62 -3.55
CA VAL A 451 9.13 -31.30 -3.88
C VAL A 451 9.40 -29.79 -3.75
N VAL A 452 10.62 -29.43 -3.38
CA VAL A 452 11.06 -28.04 -3.29
C VAL A 452 11.40 -27.54 -4.70
N ARG A 453 10.63 -26.60 -5.22
CA ARG A 453 10.79 -26.06 -6.59
C ARG A 453 11.57 -24.76 -6.57
N VAL A 454 12.71 -24.76 -7.25
CA VAL A 454 13.65 -23.63 -7.31
C VAL A 454 13.39 -22.81 -8.57
N PRO A 455 13.32 -21.47 -8.49
CA PRO A 455 13.14 -20.65 -9.68
C PRO A 455 14.32 -20.77 -10.64
N VAL A 456 14.04 -20.82 -11.94
CA VAL A 456 15.03 -20.81 -13.00
C VAL A 456 15.38 -19.35 -13.34
N PRO A 457 16.66 -18.91 -13.23
CA PRO A 457 17.04 -17.50 -13.37
C PRO A 457 16.51 -16.81 -14.63
N ASP A 458 16.54 -17.51 -15.76
CA ASP A 458 16.20 -17.00 -17.09
C ASP A 458 14.71 -17.10 -17.44
N ASN A 459 13.88 -17.71 -16.58
CA ASN A 459 12.46 -17.89 -16.87
C ASN A 459 11.56 -17.18 -15.83
N PRO A 460 10.92 -16.05 -16.20
CA PRO A 460 10.10 -15.27 -15.27
C PRO A 460 8.85 -16.03 -14.78
N LEU A 461 8.36 -17.03 -15.53
CA LEU A 461 7.23 -17.89 -15.14
C LEU A 461 7.62 -18.95 -14.08
N THR A 462 8.86 -18.95 -13.61
CA THR A 462 9.28 -19.76 -12.46
C THR A 462 9.43 -18.93 -11.18
N LYS A 463 9.39 -17.59 -11.29
CA LYS A 463 9.56 -16.67 -10.16
C LYS A 463 8.23 -16.49 -9.45
N ARG A 464 8.11 -17.10 -8.27
CA ARG A 464 6.91 -17.06 -7.43
C ARG A 464 7.00 -15.95 -6.38
N LYS A 465 5.85 -15.39 -5.98
CA LYS A 465 5.78 -14.53 -4.79
C LYS A 465 5.82 -15.41 -3.53
N PRO A 466 6.23 -14.89 -2.35
CA PRO A 466 6.24 -15.66 -1.11
C PRO A 466 4.90 -16.33 -0.77
N GLU A 467 3.79 -15.65 -1.10
CA GLU A 467 2.43 -16.14 -0.87
C GLU A 467 2.03 -17.26 -1.83
N HIS A 468 2.74 -17.43 -2.96
CA HIS A 468 2.45 -18.47 -3.95
C HIS A 468 3.19 -19.79 -3.68
N ILE A 469 3.86 -19.91 -2.53
CA ILE A 469 4.59 -21.11 -2.12
C ILE A 469 3.79 -21.77 -1.00
N PRO A 470 3.33 -23.02 -1.17
CA PRO A 470 2.55 -23.71 -0.14
C PRO A 470 3.41 -23.96 1.10
N SER A 471 2.78 -23.92 2.28
CA SER A 471 3.47 -24.10 3.56
C SER A 471 4.23 -25.44 3.61
N GLU A 472 3.62 -26.49 3.06
CA GLU A 472 4.18 -27.85 3.00
C GLU A 472 5.48 -27.92 2.17
N GLU A 473 5.62 -27.09 1.13
CA GLU A 473 6.86 -27.00 0.33
C GLU A 473 7.98 -26.30 1.13
N ILE A 474 7.63 -25.30 1.95
CA ILE A 474 8.58 -24.62 2.85
C ILE A 474 9.01 -25.57 3.98
N GLU A 475 8.09 -26.36 4.54
CA GLU A 475 8.42 -27.39 5.53
C GLU A 475 9.39 -28.43 4.98
N LYS A 476 9.15 -28.91 3.76
CA LYS A 476 10.08 -29.83 3.07
C LYS A 476 11.46 -29.19 2.91
N ALA A 477 11.52 -27.91 2.53
CA ALA A 477 12.78 -27.18 2.42
C ALA A 477 13.50 -27.06 3.79
N ILE A 478 12.78 -26.75 4.88
CA ILE A 478 13.34 -26.72 6.24
C ILE A 478 13.94 -28.07 6.59
N LYS A 479 13.19 -29.17 6.40
CA LYS A 479 13.64 -30.53 6.70
C LYS A 479 14.93 -30.87 5.95
N LEU A 480 14.98 -30.58 4.65
CA LEU A 480 16.16 -30.84 3.83
C LEU A 480 17.36 -30.01 4.31
N VAL A 481 17.20 -28.70 4.51
CA VAL A 481 18.31 -27.83 4.98
C VAL A 481 18.84 -28.29 6.34
N VAL A 482 17.96 -28.60 7.29
CA VAL A 482 18.38 -29.06 8.63
C VAL A 482 19.08 -30.42 8.54
N GLN A 483 18.62 -31.33 7.67
CA GLN A 483 19.26 -32.62 7.44
C GLN A 483 20.68 -32.47 6.86
N TYR A 484 20.88 -31.57 5.90
CA TYR A 484 22.19 -31.35 5.29
C TYR A 484 23.14 -30.52 6.16
N ALA A 485 22.62 -29.64 7.02
CA ALA A 485 23.45 -28.66 7.72
C ALA A 485 24.15 -29.19 8.98
N ILE A 486 23.79 -30.37 9.50
CA ILE A 486 24.32 -30.93 10.77
C ILE A 486 24.31 -29.86 11.88
N GLY A 487 23.21 -29.10 11.96
CA GLY A 487 23.01 -28.01 12.91
C GLY A 487 23.17 -26.61 12.30
N ILE A 488 22.08 -25.85 12.31
CA ILE A 488 22.02 -24.47 11.77
C ILE A 488 21.33 -23.54 12.79
N SER A 489 21.76 -22.28 12.88
CA SER A 489 21.05 -21.30 13.73
C SER A 489 19.69 -20.94 13.11
N PRO A 490 18.68 -20.57 13.91
CA PRO A 490 17.38 -20.16 13.39
C PRO A 490 17.47 -18.99 12.40
N GLU A 491 18.33 -18.00 12.64
CA GLU A 491 18.48 -16.86 11.73
C GLU A 491 19.12 -17.27 10.40
N SER A 492 20.10 -18.17 10.46
CA SER A 492 20.81 -18.67 9.27
C SER A 492 19.91 -19.57 8.43
N LEU A 493 19.05 -20.37 9.07
CA LEU A 493 18.05 -21.21 8.42
C LEU A 493 17.09 -20.39 7.56
N VAL A 494 16.55 -19.30 8.11
CA VAL A 494 15.63 -18.41 7.39
C VAL A 494 16.30 -17.77 6.17
N ILE A 495 17.56 -17.34 6.31
CA ILE A 495 18.33 -16.76 5.19
C ILE A 495 18.53 -17.80 4.09
N GLU A 496 18.86 -19.04 4.45
CA GLU A 496 19.17 -20.07 3.48
C GLU A 496 17.94 -20.53 2.71
N ILE A 497 16.81 -20.73 3.40
CA ILE A 497 15.53 -21.06 2.75
C ILE A 497 15.08 -19.93 1.82
N SER A 498 15.27 -18.66 2.22
CA SER A 498 14.94 -17.52 1.36
C SER A 498 15.71 -17.56 0.05
N LYS A 499 17.00 -17.93 0.06
CA LYS A 499 17.81 -18.07 -1.15
C LYS A 499 17.37 -19.24 -2.03
N ILE A 500 16.99 -20.38 -1.44
CA ILE A 500 16.52 -21.56 -2.19
C ILE A 500 15.32 -21.21 -3.07
N PHE A 501 14.40 -20.37 -2.57
CA PHE A 501 13.24 -19.91 -3.34
C PHE A 501 13.51 -18.66 -4.20
N GLY A 502 14.78 -18.22 -4.30
CA GLY A 502 15.18 -17.08 -5.13
C GLY A 502 14.88 -15.70 -4.56
N PHE A 503 14.64 -15.58 -3.25
CA PHE A 503 14.42 -14.30 -2.57
C PHE A 503 15.70 -13.75 -1.97
N ASN A 504 15.80 -12.41 -1.92
CA ASN A 504 16.85 -11.74 -1.17
C ASN A 504 16.61 -11.88 0.34
N SER A 505 17.67 -12.13 1.10
CA SER A 505 17.72 -12.18 2.58
C SER A 505 17.18 -10.93 3.31
N LYS A 506 16.78 -9.87 2.58
CA LYS A 506 16.17 -8.64 3.13
C LYS A 506 14.64 -8.62 3.02
N THR A 507 14.01 -9.55 2.31
CA THR A 507 12.55 -9.55 2.11
C THR A 507 11.83 -9.94 3.40
N GLU A 508 11.15 -9.00 4.06
CA GLU A 508 10.56 -9.25 5.38
C GLU A 508 9.39 -10.24 5.36
N LYS A 509 8.59 -10.22 4.29
CA LYS A 509 7.43 -11.12 4.14
C LYS A 509 7.79 -12.61 4.16
N ILE A 510 8.78 -13.02 3.36
CA ILE A 510 9.18 -14.42 3.28
C ILE A 510 9.79 -14.87 4.61
N LYS A 511 10.53 -14.00 5.30
CA LYS A 511 11.05 -14.28 6.65
C LYS A 511 9.95 -14.54 7.65
N MET A 512 8.89 -13.72 7.63
CA MET A 512 7.74 -13.91 8.52
C MET A 512 7.05 -15.25 8.26
N ILE A 513 6.84 -15.63 6.98
CA ILE A 513 6.23 -16.92 6.61
C ILE A 513 7.10 -18.09 7.06
N ILE A 514 8.41 -18.07 6.76
CA ILE A 514 9.34 -19.14 7.16
C ILE A 514 9.41 -19.24 8.70
N THR A 515 9.46 -18.10 9.40
CA THR A 515 9.54 -18.06 10.86
C THR A 515 8.27 -18.61 11.51
N ARG A 516 7.09 -18.32 10.93
CA ARG A 516 5.81 -18.90 11.37
C ARG A 516 5.84 -20.42 11.24
N ILE A 517 6.16 -20.94 10.05
CA ILE A 517 6.20 -22.37 9.77
C ILE A 517 7.25 -23.07 10.64
N TYR A 518 8.42 -22.45 10.82
CA TYR A 518 9.46 -22.95 11.72
C TYR A 518 8.95 -23.12 13.16
N ARG A 519 8.18 -22.15 13.69
CA ARG A 519 7.58 -22.26 15.03
C ARG A 519 6.51 -23.35 15.10
N GLU A 520 5.70 -23.49 14.05
CA GLU A 520 4.71 -24.58 13.94
C GLU A 520 5.40 -25.94 13.96
N MET A 521 6.50 -26.11 13.21
CA MET A 521 7.30 -27.35 13.20
C MET A 521 8.00 -27.65 14.53
N LEU A 522 8.40 -26.62 15.29
CA LEU A 522 8.91 -26.78 16.65
C LEU A 522 7.80 -27.28 17.59
N SER A 523 6.59 -26.71 17.47
CA SER A 523 5.46 -27.08 18.32
C SER A 523 4.93 -28.49 18.03
N SER A 524 5.00 -28.94 16.78
CA SER A 524 4.62 -30.30 16.38
C SER A 524 5.70 -31.35 16.69
N GLY A 525 6.86 -30.92 17.22
CA GLY A 525 7.98 -31.81 17.54
C GLY A 525 8.70 -32.39 16.32
N THR A 526 8.49 -31.84 15.12
CA THR A 526 9.14 -32.31 13.87
C THR A 526 10.61 -31.87 13.81
N ILE A 527 10.94 -30.74 14.43
CA ILE A 527 12.29 -30.22 14.59
C ILE A 527 12.50 -29.85 16.05
N CYS A 528 13.74 -29.89 16.52
CA CYS A 528 14.11 -29.47 17.87
C CYS A 528 15.22 -28.42 17.81
N CYS A 529 15.16 -27.44 18.72
CA CYS A 529 16.20 -26.42 18.88
C CYS A 529 16.88 -26.62 20.23
N LYS A 530 18.15 -27.05 20.23
CA LYS A 530 18.97 -27.21 21.44
C LYS A 530 20.17 -26.28 21.33
N LYS A 531 20.40 -25.43 22.34
CA LYS A 531 21.54 -24.49 22.40
C LYS A 531 21.73 -23.64 21.13
N ASN A 532 20.61 -23.11 20.60
CA ASN A 532 20.56 -22.30 19.37
C ASN A 532 20.97 -23.03 18.07
N VAL A 533 20.88 -24.37 18.07
CA VAL A 533 21.12 -25.23 16.92
C VAL A 533 19.84 -26.01 16.62
N VAL A 534 19.37 -25.92 15.38
CA VAL A 534 18.18 -26.65 14.90
C VAL A 534 18.60 -28.02 14.36
N THR A 535 17.96 -29.08 14.83
CA THR A 535 18.14 -30.47 14.40
C THR A 535 16.79 -31.14 14.17
N LEU A 536 16.77 -32.22 13.37
CA LEU A 536 15.57 -33.07 13.25
C LEU A 536 15.35 -33.84 14.56
N SER A 537 14.09 -34.03 14.94
CA SER A 537 13.72 -34.90 16.07
C SER A 537 14.04 -36.35 15.72
N ASN A 538 14.87 -37.05 16.51
CA ASN A 538 15.02 -38.50 16.38
C ASN A 538 13.73 -39.19 16.88
N ALA A 539 13.42 -40.38 16.35
CA ALA A 539 12.25 -41.16 16.73
C ALA A 539 12.14 -41.43 18.25
N SER A 540 13.27 -41.41 18.98
CA SER A 540 13.34 -41.54 20.44
C SER A 540 13.01 -40.26 21.23
N ASP A 541 12.98 -39.09 20.59
CA ASP A 541 12.59 -37.81 21.20
C ASP A 541 11.09 -37.51 21.01
N GLN A 542 10.38 -38.22 20.13
CA GLN A 542 8.94 -38.05 19.89
C GLN A 542 8.07 -38.59 21.05
N GLU A 543 8.49 -39.67 21.72
CA GLU A 543 7.76 -40.25 22.87
C GLU A 543 7.79 -39.34 24.11
N LYS A 544 8.83 -38.52 24.28
CA LYS A 544 8.94 -37.59 25.43
C LYS A 544 8.06 -36.34 25.31
N TYR A 545 7.62 -36.00 24.09
CA TYR A 545 6.76 -34.82 23.87
C TYR A 545 5.26 -35.16 23.89
N SER A 546 4.87 -36.40 23.57
CA SER A 546 3.49 -36.87 23.77
C SER A 546 3.09 -36.90 25.26
N ASP A 547 4.02 -37.18 26.16
CA ASP A 547 3.77 -37.17 27.61
C ASP A 547 3.62 -35.76 28.21
N ASN A 548 4.10 -34.71 27.54
CA ASN A 548 3.94 -33.32 27.99
C ASN A 548 2.66 -32.65 27.48
N LEU A 549 2.01 -33.22 26.45
CA LEU A 549 0.73 -32.72 25.92
C LEU A 549 -0.47 -33.22 26.72
N SER A 550 -0.34 -34.31 27.49
CA SER A 550 -1.39 -34.80 28.39
C SER A 550 -1.47 -34.04 29.72
N ASN A 551 -0.49 -33.19 30.06
CA ASN A 551 -0.38 -32.55 31.37
C ASN A 551 -0.64 -31.03 31.41
N ASN A 552 -0.96 -30.38 30.29
CA ASN A 552 -1.36 -28.97 30.30
C ASN A 552 -2.85 -28.81 30.04
N HIS A 553 -3.62 -29.00 31.11
CA HIS A 553 -5.03 -28.67 31.20
C HIS A 553 -5.28 -27.19 30.82
N PHE A 554 -6.24 -27.02 29.92
CA PHE A 554 -7.05 -25.83 29.71
C PHE A 554 -7.25 -25.00 31.00
N THR A 555 -6.82 -23.74 30.98
CA THR A 555 -7.49 -22.69 31.76
C THR A 555 -7.89 -21.57 30.82
N SER A 556 -9.19 -21.55 30.52
CA SER A 556 -9.91 -20.47 29.87
C SER A 556 -9.76 -19.15 30.63
N TRP A 557 -9.51 -18.05 29.94
CA TRP A 557 -9.78 -16.71 30.45
C TRP A 557 -10.73 -15.99 29.49
N LYS A 558 -11.82 -15.50 30.09
CA LYS A 558 -12.88 -14.66 29.51
C LYS A 558 -12.35 -13.32 29.01
#